data_AF-K6VIS8-F1
#
_entry.id   AF-K6VIS8-F1
#
_cell.length_a   1.000
_cell.length_b   1.000
_cell.length_c   1.000
_cell.angle_alpha   90.00
_cell.angle_beta   90.00
_cell.angle_gamma   90.00
#
_symmetry.space_group_name_H-M   'P 1'
#
loop_
_entity.id
_entity.type
_entity.pdbx_description
1 polymer ?
#
loop_
_entity_poly.entity_id
_entity_poly.type
_entity_poly.pdbx_seq_one_letter_code
_entity_poly.pdbx_strand_id
1 'polypeptide(L)'
;MALGWSFPEVLHAATIAPAQTLGLAAGTLTVGAAADIAIFEVAEDEHSVIDVHGQQRLSPIRLRNRLTLAAGVPLTERAPAPAAPWVSLSAGQRQAQEDVRGELRSALLPRLHRAADSREPYPKSSPSPQADKE
;
A
#
# COMPACT_ATOMS: atom_id res chain seq x y z
N MET A 1 12.43 7.64 16.68
CA MET A 1 11.22 6.95 16.14
C MET A 1 10.13 6.93 17.21
N ALA A 2 8.87 6.69 16.86
CA ALA A 2 7.72 6.78 17.79
C ALA A 2 7.84 5.92 19.08
N LEU A 3 8.69 4.88 19.07
CA LEU A 3 8.94 3.98 20.20
C LEU A 3 10.29 4.20 20.89
N GLY A 4 10.93 5.37 20.70
CA GLY A 4 12.18 5.73 21.37
C GLY A 4 13.46 5.18 20.73
N TRP A 5 13.34 4.38 19.67
CA TRP A 5 14.49 3.87 18.93
C TRP A 5 15.07 4.92 17.99
N SER A 6 16.39 4.92 17.81
CA SER A 6 17.06 5.68 16.76
C SER A 6 16.76 5.08 15.38
N PHE A 7 16.94 5.88 14.34
CA PHE A 7 16.73 5.40 12.96
C PHE A 7 17.69 4.25 12.57
N PRO A 8 19.00 4.31 12.88
CA PRO A 8 19.91 3.18 12.62
C PRO A 8 19.53 1.89 13.35
N GLU A 9 19.07 1.97 14.60
CA GLU A 9 18.61 0.78 15.35
C GLU A 9 17.39 0.14 14.67
N VAL A 10 16.45 0.95 14.19
CA VAL A 10 15.30 0.44 13.43
C VAL A 10 15.72 -0.22 12.12
N LEU A 11 16.65 0.39 11.37
CA LEU A 11 17.18 -0.23 10.14
C LEU A 11 17.85 -1.57 10.44
N HIS A 12 18.71 -1.63 11.45
CA HIS A 12 19.40 -2.86 11.85
C HIS A 12 18.41 -3.97 12.23
N ALA A 13 17.39 -3.62 13.03
CA ALA A 13 16.36 -4.58 13.45
C ALA A 13 15.41 -5.01 12.33
N ALA A 14 15.25 -4.19 11.28
CA ALA A 14 14.41 -4.51 10.14
C ALA A 14 15.16 -5.25 9.02
N THR A 15 16.49 -5.23 8.98
CA THR A 15 17.28 -5.86 7.90
C THR A 15 18.28 -6.90 8.40
N ILE A 16 19.34 -6.47 9.09
CA ILE A 16 20.49 -7.31 9.47
C ILE A 16 20.06 -8.37 10.49
N ALA A 17 19.38 -7.96 11.57
CA ALA A 17 18.99 -8.87 12.64
C ALA A 17 18.10 -10.03 12.16
N PRO A 18 17.02 -9.82 11.37
CA PRO A 18 16.22 -10.93 10.85
C PRO A 18 17.00 -11.79 9.84
N ALA A 19 17.84 -11.21 8.98
CA ALA A 19 18.66 -11.97 8.04
C ALA A 19 19.63 -12.91 8.77
N GLN A 20 20.31 -12.42 9.81
CA GLN A 20 21.18 -13.24 10.66
C GLN A 20 20.41 -14.34 11.38
N THR A 21 19.25 -14.01 11.95
CA THR A 21 18.39 -14.98 12.67
C THR A 21 17.93 -16.11 11.76
N LEU A 22 17.66 -15.81 10.49
CA LEU A 22 17.20 -16.77 9.49
C LEU A 22 18.34 -17.45 8.71
N GLY A 23 19.61 -17.11 8.97
CA GLY A 23 20.76 -17.63 8.24
C GLY A 23 20.78 -17.22 6.75
N LEU A 24 20.20 -16.07 6.42
CA LEU A 24 20.13 -15.56 5.06
C LEU A 24 21.36 -14.71 4.74
N ALA A 25 21.90 -14.89 3.53
CA ALA A 25 22.93 -14.01 2.97
C ALA A 25 22.30 -12.71 2.41
N ALA A 26 21.60 -11.97 3.28
CA ALA A 26 20.83 -10.77 2.94
C ALA A 26 20.92 -9.72 4.07
N GLY A 27 20.23 -8.59 3.90
CA GLY A 27 20.08 -7.57 4.96
C GLY A 27 21.18 -6.49 4.98
N THR A 28 22.21 -6.61 4.14
CA THR A 28 23.27 -5.61 3.94
C THR A 28 23.44 -5.27 2.47
N LEU A 29 23.96 -4.06 2.18
CA LEU A 29 24.41 -3.70 0.84
C LEU A 29 25.88 -4.10 0.67
N THR A 30 26.12 -5.16 -0.10
CA THR A 30 27.46 -5.69 -0.34
C THR A 30 27.62 -6.01 -1.81
N VAL A 31 28.74 -5.58 -2.42
CA VAL A 31 29.01 -5.83 -3.83
C VAL A 31 29.05 -7.33 -4.10
N GLY A 32 28.33 -7.77 -5.13
CA GLY A 32 28.21 -9.18 -5.52
C GLY A 32 27.10 -9.97 -4.80
N ALA A 33 26.45 -9.40 -3.77
CA ALA A 33 25.26 -9.98 -3.17
C ALA A 33 24.01 -9.74 -4.04
N ALA A 34 22.93 -10.49 -3.76
CA ALA A 34 21.64 -10.26 -4.39
C ALA A 34 21.14 -8.84 -4.09
N ALA A 35 20.60 -8.15 -5.11
CA ALA A 35 20.10 -6.80 -4.98
C ALA A 35 18.66 -6.77 -4.42
N ASP A 36 18.53 -7.17 -3.15
CA ASP A 36 17.31 -7.04 -2.36
C ASP A 36 17.31 -5.68 -1.64
N ILE A 37 16.70 -4.67 -2.28
CA ILE A 37 16.85 -3.26 -1.91
C ILE A 37 15.46 -2.62 -1.76
N ALA A 38 15.22 -1.96 -0.63
CA ALA A 38 14.06 -1.10 -0.45
C ALA A 38 14.51 0.37 -0.36
N ILE A 39 13.97 1.22 -1.23
CA ILE A 39 14.24 2.65 -1.29
C ILE A 39 13.08 3.38 -0.64
N PHE A 40 13.41 4.28 0.29
CA PHE A 40 12.44 5.10 1.00
C PHE A 40 12.76 6.58 0.82
N GLU A 41 11.71 7.37 0.69
CA GLU A 41 11.76 8.79 1.00
C GLU A 41 11.54 8.98 2.50
N VAL A 42 12.38 9.82 3.12
CA VAL A 42 12.23 10.22 4.52
C VAL A 42 11.51 11.56 4.53
N ALA A 43 10.26 11.58 4.97
CA ALA A 43 9.51 12.81 5.20
C ALA A 43 9.69 13.24 6.66
N GLU A 44 10.22 14.45 6.86
CA GLU A 44 10.41 15.08 8.17
C GLU A 44 9.14 15.82 8.60
N ASP A 45 8.03 15.08 8.67
CA ASP A 45 6.76 15.57 9.16
C ASP A 45 6.31 14.77 10.38
N GLU A 46 5.77 15.46 11.39
CA GLU A 46 5.18 14.80 12.55
C GLU A 46 3.98 13.96 12.09
N HIS A 47 4.08 12.65 12.29
CA HIS A 47 3.06 11.70 11.88
C HIS A 47 2.59 10.89 13.07
N SER A 48 1.26 10.86 13.26
CA SER A 48 0.68 10.09 14.33
C SER A 48 0.55 8.62 13.94
N VAL A 49 0.98 7.73 14.85
CA VAL A 49 0.87 6.28 14.72
C VAL A 49 0.15 5.71 15.93
N ILE A 50 -0.50 4.57 15.77
CA ILE A 50 -1.23 3.87 16.84
C ILE A 50 -0.55 2.53 17.07
N ASP A 51 -0.21 2.23 18.33
CA ASP A 51 0.38 0.95 18.69
C ASP A 51 -0.67 -0.15 18.96
N VAL A 52 -0.20 -1.36 19.27
CA VAL A 52 -1.06 -2.53 19.53
C VAL A 52 -1.95 -2.37 20.77
N HIS A 53 -1.62 -1.45 21.67
CA HIS A 53 -2.44 -1.11 22.85
C HIS A 53 -3.42 0.03 22.58
N GLY A 54 -3.49 0.51 21.33
CA GLY A 54 -4.33 1.64 20.94
C GLY A 54 -3.77 3.00 21.38
N GLN A 55 -2.53 3.06 21.86
CA GLN A 55 -1.94 4.32 22.28
C GLN A 55 -1.46 5.09 21.05
N GLN A 56 -1.90 6.35 20.96
CA GLN A 56 -1.43 7.27 19.94
C GLN A 56 -0.04 7.78 20.30
N ARG A 57 0.87 7.74 19.33
CA ARG A 57 2.25 8.21 19.45
C ARG A 57 2.59 9.11 18.27
N LEU A 58 3.57 9.99 18.47
CA LEU A 58 4.09 10.86 17.42
C LEU A 58 5.43 10.33 16.93
N SER A 59 5.54 10.14 15.62
CA SER A 59 6.81 9.90 14.94
C SER A 59 7.28 11.23 14.33
N PRO A 60 8.54 11.64 14.56
CA PRO A 60 9.09 12.86 13.95
C PRO A 60 9.43 12.69 12.47
N ILE A 61 9.44 11.44 11.98
CA ILE A 61 9.70 11.11 10.58
C ILE A 61 8.69 10.07 10.10
N ARG A 62 8.43 10.08 8.79
CA ARG A 62 7.65 9.07 8.08
C ARG A 62 8.44 8.54 6.90
N LEU A 63 8.59 7.21 6.83
CA LEU A 63 9.25 6.54 5.71
C LEU A 63 8.20 6.16 4.66
N ARG A 64 8.38 6.63 3.43
CA ARG A 64 7.51 6.28 2.30
C ARG A 64 8.29 5.39 1.34
N ASN A 65 7.89 4.13 1.20
CA ASN A 65 8.52 3.24 0.23
C ASN A 65 8.28 3.79 -1.19
N ARG A 66 9.36 3.89 -1.98
CA ARG A 66 9.35 4.38 -3.35
C ARG A 66 9.67 3.30 -4.37
N LEU A 67 10.44 2.29 -3.97
CA LEU A 67 10.79 1.15 -4.81
C LEU A 67 11.24 -0.01 -3.91
N THR A 68 10.88 -1.21 -4.30
CA THR A 68 11.48 -2.44 -3.77
C THR A 68 12.00 -3.28 -4.93
N LEU A 69 13.26 -3.67 -4.85
CA LEU A 69 13.92 -4.59 -5.75
C LEU A 69 14.09 -5.93 -5.04
N ALA A 70 13.76 -7.03 -5.71
CA ALA A 70 14.12 -8.38 -5.29
C ALA A 70 15.06 -8.97 -6.34
N ALA A 71 16.27 -9.34 -5.93
CA ALA A 71 17.36 -9.76 -6.83
C ALA A 71 17.56 -8.82 -8.04
N GLY A 72 17.39 -7.50 -7.82
CA GLY A 72 17.51 -6.47 -8.86
C GLY A 72 16.27 -6.26 -9.72
N VAL A 73 15.18 -7.01 -9.49
CA VAL A 73 13.92 -6.88 -10.21
C VAL A 73 12.92 -6.03 -9.41
N PRO A 74 12.37 -4.94 -9.97
CA PRO A 74 11.32 -4.16 -9.33
C PRO A 74 10.09 -4.99 -8.98
N LEU A 75 9.66 -4.91 -7.71
CA LEU A 75 8.37 -5.42 -7.28
C LEU A 75 7.27 -4.42 -7.61
N THR A 76 6.15 -4.92 -8.10
CA THR A 76 4.96 -4.11 -8.34
C THR A 76 4.34 -3.71 -7.01
N GLU A 77 3.97 -2.42 -6.88
CA GLU A 77 3.19 -1.94 -5.74
C GLU A 77 1.88 -2.73 -5.62
N ARG A 78 1.56 -3.18 -4.41
CA ARG A 78 0.32 -3.89 -4.11
C ARG A 78 -0.42 -3.18 -2.99
N ALA A 79 -1.70 -2.92 -3.21
CA ALA A 79 -2.60 -2.53 -2.13
C ALA A 79 -2.64 -3.65 -1.07
N PRO A 80 -2.78 -3.30 0.22
CA PRO A 80 -2.95 -4.31 1.26
C PRO A 80 -4.17 -5.17 0.94
N ALA A 81 -4.05 -6.48 1.18
CA ALA A 81 -5.19 -7.39 1.05
C ALA A 81 -6.28 -6.98 2.06
N PRO A 82 -7.57 -7.19 1.72
CA PRO A 82 -8.63 -7.00 2.69
C PRO A 82 -8.38 -7.88 3.91
N ALA A 83 -8.81 -7.39 5.09
CA ALA A 83 -8.79 -8.21 6.29
C ALA A 83 -9.55 -9.52 6.05
N ALA A 84 -9.02 -10.64 6.56
CA ALA A 84 -9.68 -11.92 6.42
C ALA A 84 -11.08 -11.89 7.09
N PRO A 85 -12.08 -12.62 6.58
CA PRO A 85 -13.48 -12.51 7.06
C PRO A 85 -13.67 -12.84 8.55
N TRP A 86 -12.77 -13.64 9.13
CA TRP A 86 -12.81 -14.03 10.54
C TRP A 86 -12.13 -13.02 11.48
N VAL A 87 -11.50 -11.96 10.95
CA VAL A 87 -10.87 -10.91 11.77
C VAL A 87 -11.92 -9.87 12.11
N SER A 88 -12.33 -9.83 13.38
CA SER A 88 -13.18 -8.77 13.91
C SER A 88 -12.39 -7.47 14.02
N LEU A 89 -12.66 -6.53 13.12
CA LEU A 89 -12.05 -5.21 13.16
C LEU A 89 -12.64 -4.38 14.30
N SER A 90 -11.81 -3.56 14.95
CA SER A 90 -12.29 -2.49 15.83
C SER A 90 -12.98 -1.38 15.03
N ALA A 91 -13.70 -0.47 15.69
CA ALA A 91 -14.32 0.67 15.01
C ALA A 91 -13.26 1.55 14.30
N GLY A 92 -12.13 1.80 14.95
CA GLY A 92 -11.03 2.56 14.34
C GLY A 92 -10.38 1.84 13.15
N GLN A 93 -10.23 0.51 13.22
CA GLN A 93 -9.69 -0.28 12.11
C GLN A 93 -10.63 -0.30 10.90
N ARG A 94 -11.96 -0.37 11.14
CA ARG A 94 -12.96 -0.22 10.07
C ARG A 94 -12.87 1.13 9.40
N GLN A 95 -12.82 2.21 10.19
CA GLN A 95 -12.71 3.56 9.65
C GLN A 95 -11.45 3.72 8.80
N ALA A 96 -10.29 3.27 9.31
CA ALA A 96 -9.04 3.33 8.55
C ALA A 96 -9.10 2.56 7.22
N GLN A 97 -9.78 1.39 7.18
CA GLN A 97 -9.99 0.67 5.92
C GLN A 97 -10.91 1.42 4.96
N GLU A 98 -11.96 2.06 5.46
CA GLU A 98 -12.86 2.87 4.66
C GLU A 98 -12.16 4.10 4.07
N ASP A 99 -11.32 4.76 4.86
CA ASP A 99 -10.52 5.92 4.43
C ASP A 99 -9.56 5.53 3.31
N VAL A 100 -8.78 4.46 3.48
CA VAL A 100 -7.87 3.93 2.44
C VAL A 100 -8.64 3.55 1.18
N ARG A 101 -9.80 2.90 1.32
CA ARG A 101 -10.65 2.53 0.19
C ARG A 101 -11.20 3.77 -0.52
N GLY A 102 -11.56 4.81 0.22
CA GLY A 102 -12.02 6.10 -0.29
C GLY A 102 -10.93 6.82 -1.08
N GLU A 103 -9.72 6.92 -0.51
CA GLU A 103 -8.55 7.50 -1.18
C GLU A 103 -8.20 6.76 -2.47
N LEU A 104 -8.14 5.42 -2.43
CA LEU A 104 -7.85 4.60 -3.59
C LEU A 104 -8.90 4.78 -4.68
N ARG A 105 -10.19 4.77 -4.31
CA ARG A 105 -11.29 5.03 -5.24
C ARG A 105 -11.16 6.42 -5.86
N SER A 106 -10.91 7.46 -5.06
CA SER A 106 -10.75 8.83 -5.54
C SER A 106 -9.58 8.97 -6.52
N ALA A 107 -8.45 8.32 -6.24
CA ALA A 107 -7.28 8.34 -7.11
C ALA A 107 -7.47 7.56 -8.43
N LEU A 108 -8.25 6.48 -8.41
CA LEU A 108 -8.44 5.60 -9.57
C LEU A 108 -9.63 5.99 -10.46
N LEU A 109 -10.73 6.50 -9.90
CA LEU A 109 -11.95 6.80 -10.66
C LEU A 109 -11.72 7.71 -11.88
N PRO A 110 -10.94 8.81 -11.80
CA PRO A 110 -10.65 9.65 -12.96
C PRO A 110 -9.87 8.92 -14.06
N ARG A 111 -8.99 7.98 -13.68
CA ARG A 111 -8.19 7.18 -14.63
C ARG A 111 -9.05 6.13 -15.34
N LEU A 112 -10.04 5.57 -14.64
CA LEU A 112 -10.99 4.61 -15.21
C LEU A 112 -11.98 5.28 -16.17
N HIS A 113 -12.43 6.50 -15.88
CA HIS A 113 -13.31 7.25 -16.79
C HIS A 113 -12.60 7.58 -18.11
N ARG A 114 -11.31 7.96 -18.09
CA ARG A 114 -10.51 8.16 -19.31
C ARG A 114 -10.33 6.88 -20.15
N ALA A 115 -10.31 5.70 -19.52
CA ALA A 115 -10.22 4.42 -20.24
C ALA A 115 -11.56 4.04 -20.90
N ALA A 116 -12.68 4.40 -20.28
CA ALA A 116 -14.03 4.11 -20.79
C ALA A 116 -14.42 4.97 -22.01
N ASP A 117 -13.76 6.11 -22.24
CA ASP A 117 -13.98 6.94 -23.44
C ASP A 117 -13.43 6.31 -24.74
N SER A 118 -12.83 5.11 -24.70
CA SER A 118 -12.13 4.51 -25.84
C SER A 118 -12.90 3.47 -26.66
N ARG A 119 -14.16 3.14 -26.32
CA ARG A 119 -15.11 2.40 -27.20
C ARG A 119 -16.47 2.33 -26.54
N GLU A 120 -17.47 2.96 -27.16
CA GLU A 120 -18.88 2.78 -26.84
C GLU A 120 -19.25 1.29 -26.93
N PRO A 121 -19.53 0.57 -25.81
CA PRO A 121 -19.64 -0.90 -25.86
C PRO A 121 -21.04 -1.40 -26.18
N TYR A 122 -22.05 -0.52 -26.23
CA TYR A 122 -23.44 -0.91 -26.44
C TYR A 122 -24.11 0.03 -27.43
N PRO A 123 -24.30 -0.39 -28.70
CA PRO A 123 -25.21 0.33 -29.59
C PRO A 123 -26.61 0.28 -28.97
N LYS A 124 -27.18 1.45 -28.69
CA LYS A 124 -28.57 1.56 -28.24
C LYS A 124 -29.46 1.04 -29.36
N SER A 125 -30.06 -0.14 -29.17
CA SER A 125 -31.09 -0.66 -30.08
C SER A 125 -32.24 0.34 -30.13
N SER A 126 -32.50 0.91 -31.30
CA SER A 126 -33.61 1.83 -31.54
C SER A 126 -34.94 1.16 -31.18
N PRO A 127 -35.90 1.89 -30.58
CA PRO A 127 -37.20 1.32 -30.25
C PRO A 127 -37.91 0.85 -31.53
N SER A 128 -38.36 -0.40 -31.56
CA SER A 128 -39.20 -0.93 -32.64
C SER A 128 -40.55 -0.20 -32.64
N PRO A 129 -41.13 0.12 -33.81
CA PRO A 129 -42.44 0.77 -33.86
C PRO A 129 -43.49 -0.18 -33.27
N GLN A 130 -44.22 0.29 -32.26
CA GLN A 130 -45.41 -0.40 -31.78
C GLN A 130 -46.41 -0.46 -32.93
N ALA A 131 -46.77 -1.68 -33.35
CA ALA A 131 -47.85 -1.92 -34.28
C ALA A 131 -49.17 -1.57 -33.60
N ASP A 132 -49.88 -0.61 -34.18
CA ASP A 132 -51.29 -0.35 -33.91
C ASP A 132 -52.09 -1.67 -33.99
N LYS A 133 -52.90 -1.93 -32.96
CA LYS A 133 -54.02 -2.87 -33.04
C LYS A 133 -55.26 -2.21 -32.47
N GLU A 134 -56.15 -1.91 -33.42
CA GLU A 134 -57.62 -1.74 -33.42
C GLU A 134 -58.36 -1.63 -32.08
#